data_AF-X1NN32-F1
#
_entry.id   AF-X1NN32-F1
#
_cell.length_a   1.000
_cell.length_b   1.000
_cell.length_c   1.000
_cell.angle_alpha   90.00
_cell.angle_beta   90.00
_cell.angle_gamma   90.00
#
_symmetry.space_group_name_H-M   'P 1'
#
loop_
_entity.id
_entity.type
_entity.pdbx_description
1 polymer ?
#
loop_
_entity_poly.entity_id
_entity_poly.type
_entity_poly.pdbx_seq_one_letter_code
_entity_poly.pdbx_strand_id
1 'polypeptide(L)'
;NEVAPPHKYLSESHLNCLGIAFFLTSVIAFNKENKFLVLDDVISSFDSMHRKRFADLLNEEFSDYQIILLTHEKNWFDYVANMVKGKGWEIATVKWDEEKGTHLDEPTENLEQRIETNIKASNVEGLGNDIRRYLEHVLKEIAFNLEVKVRFLFNDTNEDRMSYELLADLKSKINKHGTDELKKEPVIGRLLTSIFIGSKGSHDSSFDLKIGDLKAFWEDIRELESLFYCDSASCKDKCLSLRHYDDVGKRIRCGCGNKAYAWKR
;
A
#
# COMPACT_ATOMS: atom_id res chain seq x y z
N ASN A 1 -2.27 23.98 52.09
CA ASN A 1 -2.15 22.67 51.45
C ASN A 1 -1.40 22.80 50.14
N GLU A 2 -0.08 22.95 50.21
CA GLU A 2 0.77 22.79 49.03
C GLU A 2 1.03 21.30 48.86
N VAL A 3 0.46 20.73 47.81
CA VAL A 3 0.65 19.31 47.49
C VAL A 3 1.58 19.24 46.29
N ALA A 4 2.84 18.92 46.56
CA ALA A 4 3.76 18.35 45.57
C ALA A 4 3.69 16.81 45.65
N PRO A 5 3.89 16.07 44.54
CA PRO A 5 4.14 16.49 43.15
C PRO A 5 2.98 16.16 42.15
N PRO A 6 3.07 16.60 40.87
CA PRO A 6 2.05 16.42 39.81
C PRO A 6 1.57 14.98 39.58
N HIS A 7 2.39 13.99 39.91
CA HIS A 7 2.05 12.56 39.81
C HIS A 7 0.84 12.14 40.67
N LYS A 8 0.40 12.98 41.62
CA LYS A 8 -0.79 12.72 42.44
C LYS A 8 -2.10 12.98 41.70
N TYR A 9 -2.08 13.68 40.57
CA TYR A 9 -3.29 14.11 39.85
C TYR A 9 -3.27 13.78 38.36
N LEU A 10 -2.10 13.53 37.77
CA LEU A 10 -1.95 13.22 36.36
C LEU A 10 -1.60 11.74 36.17
N SER A 11 -2.24 11.10 35.20
CA SER A 11 -1.79 9.79 34.72
C SER A 11 -0.44 9.92 34.03
N GLU A 12 0.26 8.80 33.90
CA GLU A 12 1.56 8.73 33.21
C GLU A 12 1.48 9.31 31.78
N SER A 13 0.42 8.99 31.03
CA SER A 13 0.20 9.53 29.70
C SER A 13 0.05 11.07 29.70
N HIS A 14 -0.62 11.65 30.70
CA HIS A 14 -0.72 13.10 30.83
C HIS A 14 0.62 13.75 31.18
N LEU A 15 1.44 13.12 32.02
CA LEU A 15 2.79 13.61 32.34
C LEU A 15 3.68 13.59 31.09
N ASN A 16 3.58 12.55 30.26
CA ASN A 16 4.33 12.46 29.01
C ASN A 16 3.87 13.51 28.00
N CYS A 17 2.57 13.73 27.85
CA CYS A 17 2.03 14.82 27.03
C CYS A 17 2.54 16.19 27.49
N LEU A 18 2.55 16.44 28.81
CA LEU A 18 3.05 17.69 29.38
C LEU A 18 4.55 17.86 29.13
N GLY A 19 5.34 16.79 29.27
CA GLY A 19 6.77 16.79 28.99
C GLY A 19 7.06 17.15 27.54
N ILE A 20 6.36 16.53 26.58
CA ILE A 20 6.49 16.86 25.16
C ILE A 20 6.07 18.31 24.87
N ALA A 21 4.96 18.78 25.46
CA ALA A 21 4.52 20.16 25.28
C ALA A 21 5.56 21.18 25.77
N PHE A 22 6.18 20.95 26.94
CA PHE A 22 7.28 21.78 27.43
C PHE A 22 8.50 21.71 26.53
N PHE A 23 8.87 20.52 26.06
CA PHE A 23 9.99 20.35 25.14
C PHE A 23 9.77 21.12 23.84
N LEU A 24 8.61 20.95 23.19
CA LEU A 24 8.26 21.67 21.96
C LEU A 24 8.20 23.18 22.18
N THR A 25 7.69 23.65 23.32
CA THR A 25 7.71 25.07 23.69
C THR A 25 9.14 25.57 23.82
N SER A 26 10.05 24.77 24.39
CA SER A 26 11.48 25.12 24.49
C SER A 26 12.15 25.18 23.12
N VAL A 27 11.77 24.30 22.19
CA VAL A 27 12.23 24.34 20.79
C VAL A 27 11.80 25.66 20.16
N ILE A 28 10.53 26.05 20.30
CA ILE A 28 10.04 27.35 19.80
C ILE A 28 10.83 28.49 20.46
N ALA A 29 11.03 28.45 21.78
CA ALA A 29 11.66 29.54 22.53
C ALA A 29 13.14 29.73 22.20
N PHE A 30 13.88 28.64 22.00
CA PHE A 30 15.34 28.66 21.98
C PHE A 30 15.96 28.25 20.62
N ASN A 31 15.28 27.45 19.80
CA ASN A 31 15.79 27.01 18.48
C ASN A 31 15.37 27.99 17.37
N LYS A 32 15.89 29.22 17.42
CA LYS A 32 15.51 30.30 16.49
C LYS A 32 16.23 30.27 15.15
N GLU A 33 17.43 29.69 15.10
CA GLU A 33 18.29 29.70 13.90
C GLU A 33 18.17 28.41 13.09
N ASN A 34 18.41 27.25 13.74
CA ASN A 34 18.55 25.99 13.01
C ASN A 34 17.21 25.40 12.56
N LYS A 35 16.12 25.64 13.32
CA LYS A 35 14.77 25.08 13.08
C LYS A 35 14.78 23.58 12.78
N PHE A 36 15.67 22.85 13.43
CA PHE A 36 15.85 21.41 13.26
C PHE A 36 15.40 20.66 14.52
N LEU A 37 14.70 19.55 14.35
CA LEU A 37 14.13 18.75 15.43
C LEU A 37 14.32 17.24 15.17
N VAL A 38 14.77 16.50 16.17
CA VAL A 38 14.81 15.03 16.16
C VAL A 38 13.93 14.51 17.28
N LEU A 39 13.01 13.62 16.95
CA LEU A 39 12.10 12.97 17.88
C LEU A 39 12.28 11.46 17.76
N ASP A 40 12.87 10.85 18.77
CA ASP A 40 13.12 9.41 18.82
C ASP A 40 12.12 8.73 19.75
N ASP A 41 11.19 7.99 19.15
CA ASP A 41 10.22 7.13 19.81
C ASP A 41 9.36 7.78 20.92
N VAL A 42 9.03 9.06 20.72
CA VAL A 42 8.33 9.89 21.71
C VAL A 42 6.88 9.48 21.99
N ILE A 43 6.32 8.55 21.20
CA ILE A 43 4.90 8.15 21.25
C ILE A 43 4.63 6.79 21.92
N SER A 44 5.66 6.07 22.37
CA SER A 44 5.54 4.70 22.89
C SER A 44 4.61 4.57 24.11
N SER A 45 4.36 5.67 24.83
CA SER A 45 3.49 5.73 26.02
C SER A 45 2.14 6.45 25.79
N PHE A 46 1.80 6.75 24.54
CA PHE A 46 0.61 7.53 24.17
C PHE A 46 -0.57 6.61 23.81
N ASP A 47 -1.77 6.96 24.27
CA ASP A 47 -3.00 6.35 23.74
C ASP A 47 -3.22 6.74 22.27
N SER A 48 -4.10 6.00 21.58
CA SER A 48 -4.36 6.19 20.15
C SER A 48 -4.90 7.59 19.80
N MET A 49 -5.61 8.27 20.71
CA MET A 49 -6.13 9.62 20.46
C MET A 49 -5.03 10.68 20.50
N HIS A 50 -4.08 10.56 21.42
CA HIS A 50 -2.98 11.52 21.53
C HIS A 50 -1.97 11.37 20.38
N ARG A 51 -1.76 10.14 19.87
CA ARG A 51 -0.87 9.85 18.72
C ARG A 51 -1.23 10.66 17.47
N LYS A 52 -2.52 10.71 17.12
CA LYS A 52 -3.05 11.47 15.98
C LYS A 52 -2.81 12.97 16.18
N ARG A 53 -3.25 13.51 17.32
CA ARG A 53 -3.14 14.94 17.66
C ARG A 53 -1.70 15.41 17.66
N PHE A 54 -0.78 14.57 18.12
CA PHE A 54 0.64 14.89 18.11
C PHE A 54 1.21 14.99 16.68
N ALA A 55 0.87 14.03 15.82
CA ALA A 55 1.26 14.09 14.40
C ALA A 55 0.67 15.32 13.69
N ASP A 56 -0.60 15.63 13.93
CA ASP A 56 -1.26 16.82 13.39
C ASP A 56 -0.54 18.10 13.87
N LEU A 57 -0.22 18.20 15.17
CA LEU A 57 0.53 19.32 15.75
C LEU A 57 1.89 19.53 15.09
N LEU A 58 2.67 18.46 14.87
CA LEU A 58 3.96 18.56 14.19
C LEU A 58 3.81 19.07 12.76
N ASN A 59 2.78 18.60 12.03
CA ASN A 59 2.53 19.02 10.66
C ASN A 59 1.98 20.45 10.56
N GLU A 60 1.21 20.92 11.55
CA GLU A 60 0.57 22.24 11.52
C GLU A 60 1.49 23.33 12.10
N GLU A 61 1.97 23.15 13.32
CA GLU A 61 2.69 24.17 14.09
C GLU A 61 4.21 24.16 13.84
N PHE A 62 4.76 23.05 13.35
CA PHE A 62 6.20 22.88 13.08
C PHE A 62 6.49 22.67 11.58
N SER A 63 5.59 23.10 10.70
CA SER A 63 5.75 22.96 9.24
C SER A 63 6.97 23.68 8.66
N ASP A 64 7.50 24.70 9.35
CA ASP A 64 8.70 25.44 8.98
C ASP A 64 9.99 24.87 9.60
N TYR A 65 9.89 23.76 10.34
CA TYR A 65 11.02 23.03 10.91
C TYR A 65 11.40 21.83 10.05
N GLN A 66 12.69 21.50 10.00
CA GLN A 66 13.16 20.20 9.52
C GLN A 66 13.01 19.19 10.66
N ILE A 67 12.15 18.18 10.46
CA ILE A 67 11.83 17.16 11.47
C ILE A 67 12.40 15.81 11.04
N ILE A 68 13.16 15.16 11.92
CA ILE A 68 13.49 13.74 11.84
C ILE A 68 12.67 13.01 12.89
N LEU A 69 11.81 12.10 12.44
CA LEU A 69 10.86 11.40 13.28
C LEU A 69 11.13 9.90 13.22
N LEU A 70 11.54 9.34 14.35
CA LEU A 70 11.89 7.92 14.47
C LEU A 70 10.86 7.24 15.39
N THR A 71 10.46 6.03 15.02
CA THR A 71 9.56 5.21 15.84
C THR A 71 9.77 3.73 15.55
N HIS A 72 9.43 2.89 16.53
CA HIS A 72 9.26 1.46 16.32
C HIS A 72 7.78 1.04 16.16
N GLU A 73 6.83 1.98 16.32
CA GLU A 73 5.39 1.72 16.27
C GLU A 73 4.85 1.79 14.83
N LYS A 74 4.74 0.62 14.17
CA LYS A 74 4.31 0.50 12.76
C LYS A 74 3.02 1.25 12.42
N ASN A 75 1.97 1.11 13.22
CA ASN A 75 0.67 1.72 12.92
C ASN A 75 0.74 3.26 12.91
N TRP A 76 1.60 3.84 13.74
CA TRP A 76 1.78 5.28 13.77
C TRP A 76 2.69 5.75 12.64
N PHE A 77 3.73 4.99 12.31
CA PHE A 77 4.52 5.21 11.10
C PHE A 77 3.61 5.26 9.86
N ASP A 78 2.74 4.27 9.67
CA ASP A 78 1.81 4.20 8.54
C ASP A 78 0.84 5.40 8.51
N TYR A 79 0.33 5.81 9.68
CA TYR A 79 -0.51 7.00 9.82
C TYR A 79 0.23 8.28 9.40
N VAL A 80 1.42 8.53 9.95
CA VAL A 80 2.21 9.73 9.66
C VAL A 80 2.63 9.74 8.20
N ALA A 81 3.14 8.62 7.68
CA ALA A 81 3.53 8.45 6.27
C ALA A 81 2.40 8.83 5.31
N ASN A 82 1.15 8.40 5.61
CA ASN A 82 -0.01 8.80 4.83
C ASN A 82 -0.36 10.29 4.98
N MET A 83 -0.29 10.83 6.19
CA MET A 83 -0.58 12.25 6.49
C MET A 83 0.37 13.22 5.78
N VAL A 84 1.65 12.85 5.63
CA VAL A 84 2.70 13.70 5.03
C VAL A 84 2.93 13.41 3.55
N LYS A 85 2.16 12.49 2.96
CA LYS A 85 2.28 12.10 1.56
C LYS A 85 2.15 13.31 0.63
N GLY A 86 3.16 13.52 -0.22
CA GLY A 86 3.21 14.66 -1.15
C GLY A 86 3.61 15.99 -0.52
N LYS A 87 4.01 16.01 0.77
CA LYS A 87 4.46 17.21 1.49
C LYS A 87 5.99 17.29 1.64
N GLY A 88 6.74 16.56 0.82
CA GLY A 88 8.22 16.60 0.80
C GLY A 88 8.91 15.87 1.95
N TRP A 89 8.21 14.97 2.64
CA TRP A 89 8.81 14.09 3.65
C TRP A 89 9.43 12.85 3.00
N GLU A 90 10.63 12.50 3.45
CA GLU A 90 11.26 11.22 3.12
C GLU A 90 10.78 10.16 4.10
N ILE A 91 10.33 9.02 3.57
CA ILE A 91 9.74 7.93 4.36
C ILE A 91 10.57 6.67 4.10
N ALA A 92 11.23 6.18 5.15
CA ALA A 92 12.08 4.99 5.09
C ALA A 92 11.86 4.11 6.33
N THR A 93 12.14 2.82 6.20
CA THR A 93 12.17 1.88 7.33
C THR A 93 13.62 1.52 7.61
N VAL A 94 14.02 1.35 8.87
CA VAL A 94 15.36 0.82 9.19
C VAL A 94 15.25 -0.70 9.31
N LYS A 95 16.10 -1.44 8.60
CA LYS A 95 16.19 -2.90 8.66
C LYS A 95 17.61 -3.35 9.02
N TRP A 96 17.72 -4.62 9.42
CA TRP A 96 18.99 -5.28 9.67
C TRP A 96 19.00 -6.65 9.01
N ASP A 97 20.09 -6.96 8.30
CA ASP A 97 20.41 -8.32 7.85
C ASP A 97 21.92 -8.59 8.03
N GLU A 98 22.31 -9.86 7.95
CA GLU A 98 23.69 -10.29 8.21
C GLU A 98 24.69 -9.75 7.17
N GLU A 99 24.26 -9.52 5.93
CA GLU A 99 25.11 -9.09 4.82
C GLU A 99 25.38 -7.58 4.86
N LYS A 100 24.34 -6.78 5.12
CA LYS A 100 24.34 -5.32 5.03
C LYS A 100 24.39 -4.62 6.39
N GLY A 101 24.18 -5.35 7.49
CA GLY A 101 24.01 -4.76 8.81
C GLY A 101 22.79 -3.84 8.87
N THR A 102 22.83 -2.82 9.74
CA THR A 102 21.75 -1.83 9.85
C THR A 102 21.74 -0.92 8.63
N HIS A 103 20.65 -0.93 7.87
CA HIS A 103 20.50 -0.13 6.67
C HIS A 103 19.10 0.49 6.62
N LEU A 104 18.98 1.61 5.90
CA LEU A 104 17.67 2.10 5.51
C LEU A 104 17.15 1.15 4.42
N ASP A 105 16.02 0.53 4.70
CA ASP A 105 15.10 0.05 3.69
C ASP A 105 14.59 1.31 2.99
N GLU A 106 15.36 1.74 1.99
CA GLU A 106 14.89 2.65 0.95
C GLU A 106 13.52 2.14 0.52
N PRO A 107 12.50 3.02 0.34
CA PRO A 107 11.16 2.60 -0.04
C PRO A 107 11.32 1.59 -1.15
N THR A 108 10.98 0.35 -0.80
CA THR A 108 11.46 -0.82 -1.52
C THR A 108 11.18 -0.57 -2.98
N GLU A 109 12.17 -0.86 -3.83
CA GLU A 109 11.94 -1.36 -5.18
C GLU A 109 10.44 -1.63 -5.39
N ASN A 110 9.78 -0.88 -6.29
CA ASN A 110 8.35 -1.03 -6.60
C ASN A 110 8.00 -2.52 -6.46
N LEU A 111 6.97 -2.93 -5.71
CA LEU A 111 6.73 -4.33 -5.32
C LEU A 111 7.00 -5.35 -6.45
N GLU A 112 6.69 -4.97 -7.70
CA GLU A 112 7.12 -5.61 -8.95
C GLU A 112 8.64 -5.92 -9.04
N GLN A 113 9.51 -4.93 -8.91
CA GLN A 113 10.98 -5.06 -8.89
C GLN A 113 11.46 -6.02 -7.80
N ARG A 114 10.89 -5.98 -6.59
CA ARG A 114 11.24 -6.95 -5.53
C ARG A 114 10.88 -8.38 -5.93
N ILE A 115 9.70 -8.58 -6.52
CA ILE A 115 9.26 -9.87 -7.06
C ILE A 115 10.23 -10.35 -8.14
N GLU A 116 10.58 -9.48 -9.09
CA GLU A 116 11.53 -9.77 -10.17
C GLU A 116 12.94 -10.14 -9.66
N THR A 117 13.44 -9.42 -8.66
CA THR A 117 14.73 -9.70 -8.01
C THR A 117 14.72 -11.09 -7.36
N ASN A 118 13.69 -11.40 -6.57
CA ASN A 118 13.56 -12.70 -5.91
C ASN A 118 13.36 -13.85 -6.91
N ILE A 119 12.61 -13.62 -7.99
CA ILE A 119 12.45 -14.58 -9.09
C ILE A 119 13.78 -14.91 -9.77
N LYS A 120 14.63 -13.89 -10.01
CA LYS A 120 15.96 -14.06 -10.60
C LYS A 120 16.93 -14.77 -9.67
N ALA A 121 16.91 -14.41 -8.39
CA ALA A 121 17.71 -15.05 -7.35
C ALA A 121 17.23 -16.46 -6.98
N SER A 122 16.06 -16.89 -7.51
CA SER A 122 15.36 -18.11 -7.08
C SER A 122 15.10 -18.16 -5.57
N ASN A 123 14.92 -16.99 -4.95
CA ASN A 123 14.56 -16.85 -3.56
C ASN A 123 13.04 -17.04 -3.40
N VAL A 124 12.65 -18.12 -2.72
CA VAL A 124 11.24 -18.51 -2.51
C VAL A 124 10.65 -17.85 -1.27
N GLU A 125 11.49 -17.45 -0.31
CA GLU A 125 11.03 -16.95 0.98
C GLU A 125 10.24 -15.64 0.80
N GLY A 126 8.99 -15.63 1.28
CA GLY A 126 8.09 -14.47 1.18
C GLY A 126 7.59 -14.13 -0.24
N LEU A 127 8.17 -14.69 -1.29
CA LEU A 127 7.85 -14.36 -2.70
C LEU A 127 6.37 -14.61 -3.05
N GLY A 128 5.78 -15.70 -2.56
CA GLY A 128 4.36 -15.99 -2.79
C GLY A 128 3.42 -14.93 -2.20
N ASN A 129 3.76 -14.41 -1.00
CA ASN A 129 3.00 -13.34 -0.36
C ASN A 129 3.14 -12.01 -1.12
N ASP A 130 4.34 -11.71 -1.61
CA ASP A 130 4.60 -10.52 -2.39
C ASP A 130 3.82 -10.52 -3.72
N ILE A 131 3.86 -11.64 -4.44
CA ILE A 131 3.08 -11.83 -5.68
C ILE A 131 1.58 -11.69 -5.39
N ARG A 132 1.09 -12.24 -4.28
CA ARG A 132 -0.33 -12.12 -3.88
C ARG A 132 -0.72 -10.67 -3.62
N ARG A 133 0.08 -9.93 -2.84
CA ARG A 133 -0.14 -8.51 -2.54
C ARG A 133 -0.15 -7.67 -3.81
N TYR A 134 0.74 -7.98 -4.75
CA TYR A 134 0.77 -7.31 -6.05
C TYR A 134 -0.52 -7.57 -6.85
N LEU A 135 -0.96 -8.83 -6.94
CA LEU A 135 -2.21 -9.20 -7.60
C LEU A 135 -3.42 -8.50 -6.95
N GLU A 136 -3.50 -8.43 -5.62
CA GLU A 136 -4.56 -7.70 -4.92
C GLU A 136 -4.59 -6.21 -5.31
N HIS A 137 -3.44 -5.57 -5.42
CA HIS A 137 -3.33 -4.18 -5.86
C HIS A 137 -3.84 -3.99 -7.30
N VAL A 138 -3.33 -4.79 -8.23
CA VAL A 138 -3.74 -4.77 -9.65
C VAL A 138 -5.24 -5.00 -9.80
N LEU A 139 -5.79 -6.00 -9.10
CA LEU A 139 -7.22 -6.31 -9.17
C LEU A 139 -8.09 -5.20 -8.60
N LYS A 140 -7.68 -4.55 -7.52
CA LYS A 140 -8.40 -3.39 -6.97
C LYS A 140 -8.44 -2.24 -7.96
N GLU A 141 -7.32 -1.94 -8.63
CA GLU A 141 -7.27 -0.89 -9.65
C GLU A 141 -8.15 -1.23 -10.86
N ILE A 142 -8.08 -2.45 -11.39
CA ILE A 142 -8.93 -2.90 -12.49
C ILE A 142 -10.41 -2.87 -12.07
N ALA A 143 -10.74 -3.41 -10.91
CA ALA A 143 -12.11 -3.46 -10.40
C ALA A 143 -12.71 -2.06 -10.23
N PHE A 144 -11.91 -1.12 -9.72
CA PHE A 144 -12.29 0.29 -9.60
C PHE A 144 -12.56 0.92 -10.97
N ASN A 145 -11.62 0.78 -11.91
CA ASN A 145 -11.72 1.41 -13.23
C ASN A 145 -12.83 0.82 -14.12
N LEU A 146 -13.16 -0.45 -13.93
CA LEU A 146 -14.24 -1.15 -14.64
C LEU A 146 -15.57 -1.12 -13.90
N GLU A 147 -15.64 -0.47 -12.74
CA GLU A 147 -16.81 -0.43 -11.85
C GLU A 147 -17.37 -1.85 -11.61
N VAL A 148 -16.49 -2.78 -11.22
CA VAL A 148 -16.88 -4.14 -10.86
C VAL A 148 -17.71 -4.09 -9.58
N LYS A 149 -18.91 -4.68 -9.62
CA LYS A 149 -19.83 -4.70 -8.48
C LYS A 149 -19.49 -5.88 -7.58
N VAL A 150 -19.03 -5.58 -6.38
CA VAL A 150 -18.76 -6.55 -5.31
C VAL A 150 -19.81 -6.40 -4.19
N ARG A 151 -20.03 -7.45 -3.39
CA ARG A 151 -20.96 -7.39 -2.25
C ARG A 151 -20.40 -6.43 -1.19
N PHE A 152 -21.16 -5.42 -0.76
CA PHE A 152 -20.76 -4.52 0.32
C PHE A 152 -20.35 -5.26 1.62
N LEU A 153 -19.24 -4.84 2.22
CA LEU A 153 -18.72 -5.33 3.50
C LEU A 153 -18.43 -4.14 4.41
N PHE A 154 -18.42 -4.34 5.73
CA PHE A 154 -18.13 -3.27 6.69
C PHE A 154 -16.63 -3.10 6.94
N ASN A 155 -16.21 -1.86 7.18
CA ASN A 155 -14.88 -1.47 7.64
C ASN A 155 -13.75 -2.05 6.77
N ASP A 156 -12.64 -2.43 7.40
CA ASP A 156 -11.43 -2.94 6.75
C ASP A 156 -11.68 -4.20 5.93
N THR A 157 -12.72 -4.99 6.24
CA THR A 157 -13.09 -6.17 5.45
C THR A 157 -13.49 -5.83 4.01
N ASN A 158 -13.95 -4.60 3.75
CA ASN A 158 -14.22 -4.12 2.39
C ASN A 158 -12.94 -3.80 1.61
N GLU A 159 -11.92 -3.32 2.32
CA GLU A 159 -10.61 -2.99 1.74
C GLU A 159 -9.75 -4.27 1.60
N ASP A 160 -9.82 -5.19 2.56
CA ASP A 160 -9.04 -6.42 2.61
C ASP A 160 -9.68 -7.58 1.82
N ARG A 161 -10.29 -7.25 0.68
CA ARG A 161 -10.88 -8.26 -0.21
C ARG A 161 -9.83 -9.17 -0.79
N MET A 162 -10.12 -10.47 -0.74
CA MET A 162 -9.28 -11.51 -1.31
C MET A 162 -9.31 -11.47 -2.84
N SER A 163 -8.17 -11.78 -3.47
CA SER A 163 -8.02 -11.81 -4.94
C SER A 163 -9.07 -12.68 -5.64
N TYR A 164 -9.53 -13.76 -5.00
CA TYR A 164 -10.55 -14.66 -5.55
C TYR A 164 -11.88 -13.95 -5.79
N GLU A 165 -12.38 -13.18 -4.81
CA GLU A 165 -13.64 -12.44 -4.95
C GLU A 165 -13.54 -11.42 -6.09
N LEU A 166 -12.45 -10.63 -6.09
CA LEU A 166 -12.20 -9.63 -7.13
C LEU A 166 -12.10 -10.25 -8.53
N LEU A 167 -11.39 -11.38 -8.69
CA LEU A 167 -11.27 -12.07 -9.97
C LEU A 167 -12.59 -12.69 -10.44
N ALA A 168 -13.37 -13.28 -9.53
CA ALA A 168 -14.66 -13.87 -9.86
C ALA A 168 -15.65 -12.80 -10.35
N ASP A 169 -15.73 -11.67 -9.65
CA ASP A 169 -16.61 -10.56 -10.02
C ASP A 169 -16.12 -9.82 -11.27
N LEU A 170 -14.79 -9.68 -11.45
CA LEU A 170 -14.20 -9.18 -12.69
C LEU A 170 -14.57 -10.07 -13.88
N LYS A 171 -14.44 -11.40 -13.75
CA LYS A 171 -14.84 -12.36 -14.79
C LYS A 171 -16.32 -12.23 -15.12
N SER A 172 -17.18 -12.09 -14.10
CA SER A 172 -18.61 -11.86 -14.29
C SER A 172 -18.91 -10.56 -15.05
N LYS A 173 -18.22 -9.47 -14.70
CA LYS A 173 -18.32 -8.17 -15.40
C LYS A 173 -17.93 -8.30 -16.88
N ILE A 174 -16.80 -8.96 -17.18
CA ILE A 174 -16.33 -9.19 -18.55
C ILE A 174 -17.31 -10.06 -19.33
N ASN A 175 -17.85 -11.12 -18.72
CA ASN A 175 -18.85 -11.96 -19.37
C ASN A 175 -20.12 -11.18 -19.77
N LYS A 176 -20.53 -10.23 -18.94
CA LYS A 176 -21.72 -9.41 -19.17
C LYS A 176 -21.48 -8.27 -20.17
N HIS A 177 -20.33 -7.61 -20.10
CA HIS A 177 -20.08 -6.34 -20.78
C HIS A 177 -18.95 -6.39 -21.82
N GLY A 178 -17.97 -7.28 -21.68
CA GLY A 178 -16.79 -7.35 -22.55
C GLY A 178 -17.03 -8.02 -23.91
N THR A 179 -16.00 -8.00 -24.75
CA THR A 179 -15.91 -8.69 -26.04
C THR A 179 -15.66 -10.18 -25.91
N ASP A 180 -15.91 -10.91 -27.00
CA ASP A 180 -15.47 -12.31 -27.12
C ASP A 180 -13.95 -12.47 -27.00
N GLU A 181 -13.18 -11.44 -27.37
CA GLU A 181 -11.73 -11.37 -27.15
C GLU A 181 -11.41 -11.49 -25.65
N LEU A 182 -11.87 -10.56 -24.82
CA LEU A 182 -11.65 -10.61 -23.36
C LEU A 182 -12.28 -11.84 -22.68
N LYS A 183 -13.40 -12.35 -23.19
CA LYS A 183 -14.08 -13.54 -22.62
C LYS A 183 -13.32 -14.84 -22.86
N LYS A 184 -12.57 -14.92 -23.96
CA LYS A 184 -11.81 -16.12 -24.36
C LYS A 184 -10.42 -16.15 -23.73
N GLU A 185 -9.96 -15.05 -23.13
CA GLU A 185 -8.66 -14.99 -22.48
C GLU A 185 -8.56 -16.02 -21.34
N PRO A 186 -7.66 -17.02 -21.46
CA PRO A 186 -7.56 -18.11 -20.49
C PRO A 186 -6.98 -17.66 -19.15
N VAL A 187 -6.20 -16.57 -19.12
CA VAL A 187 -5.47 -16.08 -17.94
C VAL A 187 -6.36 -15.87 -16.72
N ILE A 188 -7.59 -15.35 -16.89
CA ILE A 188 -8.51 -15.12 -15.77
C ILE A 188 -8.93 -16.46 -15.13
N GLY A 189 -9.14 -17.49 -15.95
CA GLY A 189 -9.44 -18.84 -15.48
C GLY A 189 -8.24 -19.52 -14.80
N ARG A 190 -7.04 -19.33 -15.35
CA ARG A 190 -5.80 -19.83 -14.74
C ARG A 190 -5.54 -19.17 -13.39
N LEU A 191 -5.64 -17.85 -13.30
CA LEU A 191 -5.50 -17.08 -12.06
C LEU A 191 -6.48 -17.51 -10.96
N LEU A 192 -7.75 -17.72 -11.30
CA LEU A 192 -8.73 -18.26 -10.33
C LEU A 192 -8.29 -19.60 -9.72
N THR A 193 -7.48 -20.38 -10.44
CA THR A 193 -6.87 -21.59 -9.94
C THR A 193 -5.58 -21.26 -9.19
N SER A 194 -4.64 -20.50 -9.77
CA SER A 194 -3.31 -20.25 -9.19
C SER A 194 -3.29 -19.35 -7.95
N ILE A 195 -4.38 -18.69 -7.54
CA ILE A 195 -4.48 -17.98 -6.24
C ILE A 195 -4.11 -18.88 -5.05
N PHE A 196 -4.35 -20.20 -5.13
CA PHE A 196 -3.96 -21.12 -4.06
C PHE A 196 -2.44 -21.13 -3.85
N ILE A 197 -1.64 -20.87 -4.90
CA ILE A 197 -0.16 -20.84 -4.86
C ILE A 197 0.30 -19.71 -3.94
N GLY A 198 -0.21 -18.49 -4.15
CA GLY A 198 0.09 -17.34 -3.28
C GLY A 198 -0.41 -17.51 -1.84
N SER A 199 -1.55 -18.19 -1.67
CA SER A 199 -2.12 -18.46 -0.34
C SER A 199 -1.31 -19.50 0.43
N LYS A 200 -0.84 -20.57 -0.23
CA LYS A 200 -0.05 -21.64 0.40
C LYS A 200 1.39 -21.24 0.69
N GLY A 201 1.95 -20.29 -0.07
CA GLY A 201 3.28 -19.73 0.23
C GLY A 201 3.34 -18.85 1.48
N SER A 202 2.19 -18.57 2.10
CA SER A 202 2.06 -17.66 3.24
C SER A 202 1.70 -18.39 4.56
N HIS A 203 1.56 -19.72 4.55
CA HIS A 203 1.12 -20.51 5.71
C HIS A 203 1.94 -21.79 5.87
N ASP A 204 2.11 -22.26 7.11
CA ASP A 204 2.69 -23.58 7.43
C ASP A 204 1.86 -24.68 6.77
N SER A 205 2.37 -25.17 5.64
CA SER A 205 1.67 -26.16 4.82
C SER A 205 2.66 -27.18 4.29
N SER A 206 2.23 -28.43 4.18
CA SER A 206 3.02 -29.51 3.59
C SER A 206 3.21 -29.38 2.07
N PHE A 207 2.81 -28.25 1.48
CA PHE A 207 2.89 -27.98 0.07
C PHE A 207 4.24 -27.31 -0.24
N ASP A 208 5.14 -28.08 -0.84
CA ASP A 208 6.49 -27.67 -1.17
C ASP A 208 6.49 -26.80 -2.45
N LEU A 209 6.28 -25.51 -2.26
CA LEU A 209 6.27 -24.51 -3.33
C LEU A 209 7.64 -24.41 -4.00
N LYS A 210 7.67 -24.62 -5.32
CA LYS A 210 8.88 -24.42 -6.11
C LYS A 210 8.89 -23.06 -6.77
N ILE A 211 10.09 -22.57 -7.04
CA ILE A 211 10.29 -21.33 -7.80
C ILE A 211 9.60 -21.38 -9.17
N GLY A 212 9.47 -22.55 -9.78
CA GLY A 212 8.74 -22.73 -11.04
C GLY A 212 7.25 -22.40 -10.93
N ASP A 213 6.62 -22.78 -9.81
CA ASP A 213 5.20 -22.48 -9.56
C ASP A 213 4.99 -20.97 -9.38
N LEU A 214 5.89 -20.32 -8.65
CA LEU A 214 5.86 -18.87 -8.41
C LEU A 214 6.15 -18.06 -9.68
N LYS A 215 7.08 -18.53 -10.53
CA LYS A 215 7.33 -17.95 -11.85
C LYS A 215 6.11 -18.04 -12.76
N ALA A 216 5.49 -19.21 -12.84
CA ALA A 216 4.27 -19.40 -13.63
C ALA A 216 3.12 -18.52 -13.11
N PHE A 217 2.97 -18.42 -11.79
CA PHE A 217 1.96 -17.55 -11.19
C PHE A 217 2.22 -16.06 -11.48
N TRP A 218 3.49 -15.62 -11.44
CA TRP A 218 3.86 -14.25 -11.79
C TRP A 218 3.59 -13.92 -13.26
N GLU A 219 3.94 -14.81 -14.19
CA GLU A 219 3.66 -14.65 -15.62
C GLU A 219 2.15 -14.53 -15.90
N ASP A 220 1.30 -15.31 -15.22
CA ASP A 220 -0.16 -15.17 -15.33
C ASP A 220 -0.63 -13.76 -14.90
N ILE A 221 -0.01 -13.15 -13.89
CA ILE A 221 -0.35 -11.80 -13.43
C ILE A 221 0.08 -10.75 -14.47
N ARG A 222 1.28 -10.91 -15.04
CA ARG A 222 1.78 -10.04 -16.12
C ARG A 222 0.91 -10.12 -17.37
N GLU A 223 0.44 -11.31 -17.72
CA GLU A 223 -0.51 -11.51 -18.82
C GLU A 223 -1.84 -10.81 -18.51
N LEU A 224 -2.36 -10.90 -17.28
CA LEU A 224 -3.56 -10.16 -16.86
C LEU A 224 -3.35 -8.64 -16.99
N GLU A 225 -2.24 -8.11 -16.50
CA GLU A 225 -1.93 -6.68 -16.64
C GLU A 225 -1.90 -6.26 -18.11
N SER A 226 -1.29 -7.07 -18.98
CA SER A 226 -1.19 -6.77 -20.41
C SER A 226 -2.57 -6.66 -21.10
N LEU A 227 -3.62 -7.25 -20.53
CA LEU A 227 -5.00 -7.08 -21.02
C LEU A 227 -5.57 -5.71 -20.63
N PHE A 228 -5.28 -5.21 -19.43
CA PHE A 228 -5.94 -4.02 -18.90
C PHE A 228 -5.10 -2.74 -18.92
N TYR A 229 -3.77 -2.84 -19.02
CA TYR A 229 -2.86 -1.71 -18.98
C TYR A 229 -2.30 -1.40 -20.37
N CYS A 230 -2.22 -0.11 -20.68
CA CYS A 230 -1.64 0.40 -21.90
C CYS A 230 -0.12 0.48 -21.81
N ASP A 231 0.57 -0.10 -22.79
CA ASP A 231 2.03 -0.14 -22.87
C ASP A 231 2.67 1.20 -23.31
N SER A 232 1.84 2.18 -23.66
CA SER A 232 2.31 3.47 -24.14
C SER A 232 2.88 4.32 -23.00
N ALA A 233 4.15 4.71 -23.12
CA ALA A 233 4.86 5.53 -22.13
C ALA A 233 4.22 6.93 -21.92
N SER A 234 3.51 7.46 -22.91
CA SER A 234 2.83 8.76 -22.83
C SER A 234 1.42 8.68 -22.22
N CYS A 235 0.92 7.49 -21.90
CA CYS A 235 -0.42 7.33 -21.34
C CYS A 235 -0.41 7.63 -19.83
N LYS A 236 -1.12 8.70 -19.43
CA LYS A 236 -1.30 9.05 -18.01
C LYS A 236 -2.19 8.03 -17.28
N ASP A 237 -3.33 7.66 -17.89
CA ASP A 237 -4.26 6.67 -17.37
C ASP A 237 -4.07 5.35 -18.12
N LYS A 238 -3.08 4.57 -17.69
CA LYS A 238 -2.71 3.33 -18.38
C LYS A 238 -3.79 2.26 -18.32
N CYS A 239 -4.45 2.11 -17.17
CA CYS A 239 -5.52 1.13 -17.00
C CYS A 239 -6.76 1.52 -17.83
N LEU A 240 -7.38 0.53 -18.49
CA LEU A 240 -8.68 0.69 -19.15
C LEU A 240 -9.72 1.15 -18.15
N SER A 241 -10.43 2.25 -18.46
CA SER A 241 -11.37 2.86 -17.51
C SER A 241 -12.69 3.22 -18.18
N LEU A 242 -13.79 2.96 -17.49
CA LEU A 242 -15.12 3.40 -17.92
C LEU A 242 -15.25 4.92 -17.96
N ARG A 243 -14.36 5.66 -17.27
CA ARG A 243 -14.25 7.12 -17.39
C ARG A 243 -13.94 7.57 -18.81
N HIS A 244 -13.22 6.74 -19.57
CA HIS A 244 -12.82 7.02 -20.95
C HIS A 244 -13.73 6.33 -21.98
N TYR A 245 -14.88 5.79 -21.57
CA TYR A 245 -15.80 5.08 -22.44
C TYR A 245 -16.19 5.95 -23.66
N ASP A 246 -16.04 5.37 -24.84
CA ASP A 246 -16.46 5.95 -26.10
C ASP A 246 -17.89 5.49 -26.41
N ASP A 247 -18.86 6.39 -26.22
CA ASP A 247 -20.28 6.13 -26.50
C ASP A 247 -20.57 5.90 -27.99
N VAL A 248 -19.76 6.45 -28.90
CA VAL A 248 -19.95 6.30 -30.36
C VAL A 248 -19.46 4.93 -30.81
N GLY A 249 -18.20 4.59 -30.46
CA GLY A 249 -17.61 3.29 -30.78
C GLY A 249 -18.10 2.15 -29.89
N LYS A 250 -18.78 2.47 -28.78
CA LYS A 250 -19.14 1.54 -27.69
C LYS A 250 -17.92 0.78 -27.19
N ARG A 251 -16.86 1.52 -26.85
CA ARG A 251 -15.56 0.95 -26.44
C ARG A 251 -15.14 1.48 -25.08
N ILE A 252 -14.53 0.61 -24.29
CA ILE A 252 -13.72 1.04 -23.15
C ILE A 252 -12.28 1.23 -23.63
N ARG A 253 -11.58 2.24 -23.13
CA ARG A 253 -10.21 2.56 -23.56
C ARG A 253 -9.37 3.13 -22.41
N CYS A 254 -8.06 3.15 -22.62
CA CYS A 254 -7.12 3.88 -21.76
C CYS A 254 -7.16 5.38 -22.11
N GLY A 255 -6.49 6.22 -21.30
CA GLY A 255 -6.51 7.68 -21.47
C GLY A 255 -6.04 8.15 -22.85
N CYS A 256 -5.05 7.49 -23.46
CA CYS A 256 -4.56 7.83 -24.81
C CYS A 256 -5.29 7.10 -25.95
N GLY A 257 -6.17 6.14 -25.65
CA GLY A 257 -6.92 5.38 -26.66
C GLY A 257 -6.16 4.24 -27.36
N ASN A 258 -4.85 4.08 -27.13
CA ASN A 258 -4.03 3.02 -27.77
C ASN A 258 -4.47 1.61 -27.38
N LYS A 259 -5.05 1.44 -26.19
CA LYS A 259 -5.66 0.19 -25.76
C LYS A 259 -7.16 0.40 -25.61
N ALA A 260 -7.95 -0.44 -26.28
CA ALA A 260 -9.40 -0.33 -26.24
C ALA A 260 -10.09 -1.64 -26.63
N TYR A 261 -11.13 -2.02 -25.89
CA TYR A 261 -12.02 -3.13 -26.25
C TYR A 261 -13.43 -2.61 -26.51
N ALA A 262 -14.18 -3.29 -27.38
CA ALA A 262 -15.61 -3.05 -27.40
C ALA A 262 -16.21 -3.46 -26.04
N TRP A 263 -17.18 -2.68 -25.58
CA TRP A 263 -17.73 -2.82 -24.24
C TRP A 263 -19.20 -2.41 -24.25
N LYS A 264 -20.08 -3.35 -23.89
CA LYS A 264 -21.51 -3.14 -23.81
C LYS A 264 -21.85 -2.45 -22.49
N ARG A 265 -22.60 -1.36 -22.53
CA ARG A 265 -23.11 -0.67 -21.35
C ARG A 265 -24.25 -1.46 -20.69
#